data_AF-A0A2Z4HQL9-F1
#
_entry.id   AF-A0A2Z4HQL9-F1
#
_cell.length_a   1.000
_cell.length_b   1.000
_cell.length_c   1.000
_cell.angle_alpha   90.00
_cell.angle_beta   90.00
_cell.angle_gamma   90.00
#
_symmetry.space_group_name_H-M   'P 1'
#
loop_
_entity.id
_entity.type
_entity.pdbx_description
1 polymer ?
#
loop_
_entity_poly.entity_id
_entity_poly.type
_entity_poly.pdbx_seq_one_letter_code
_entity_poly.pdbx_strand_id
1 'polypeptide(L)'
;DFWLLHGFKTKQAMLATLNARPSLQGLATKLVQQDMHAFYADIMQADQEQLSQWLLPIIEENKAKYAANQLELSNPDYWVLYTMEAMAIAPSKLDAGLVCFYLFNIVHLREGEGIFQDAGIPHAYLRGQNIELMACSDNVIRGGLTPKHVDIQALLAIIDCREVVPEIIPVAPAQQAYFTYHTPAKDFALTRFNYCQGQT
;
A
#
# COMPACT_ATOMS: atom_id res chain seq x y z
N ASP A 1 1.64 3.05 -16.27
CA ASP A 1 1.56 2.14 -15.11
C ASP A 1 1.50 2.90 -13.80
N PHE A 2 0.81 2.35 -12.80
CA PHE A 2 0.63 2.93 -11.49
C PHE A 2 0.75 1.86 -10.39
N TRP A 3 1.47 2.18 -9.31
CA TRP A 3 1.72 1.28 -8.17
C TRP A 3 1.18 1.88 -6.89
N LEU A 4 0.52 1.04 -6.09
CA LEU A 4 -0.10 1.45 -4.84
C LEU A 4 -0.10 0.35 -3.77
N LEU A 5 -0.30 0.75 -2.51
CA LEU A 5 -0.76 -0.12 -1.43
C LEU A 5 -2.29 -0.12 -1.36
N HIS A 6 -2.90 -1.28 -1.11
CA HIS A 6 -4.35 -1.42 -1.04
C HIS A 6 -4.78 -2.48 -0.02
N GLY A 7 -5.15 -2.04 1.19
CA GLY A 7 -5.68 -2.88 2.26
C GLY A 7 -4.72 -3.98 2.74
N PHE A 8 -5.10 -4.67 3.81
CA PHE A 8 -4.32 -5.80 4.33
C PHE A 8 -4.38 -6.98 3.34
N LYS A 9 -3.23 -7.65 3.13
CA LYS A 9 -3.21 -8.95 2.46
C LYS A 9 -3.97 -9.98 3.30
N THR A 10 -4.21 -11.16 2.74
CA THR A 10 -4.69 -12.29 3.55
C THR A 10 -3.67 -12.66 4.64
N LYS A 11 -4.13 -13.22 5.77
CA LYS A 11 -3.25 -13.69 6.85
C LYS A 11 -2.17 -14.63 6.33
N GLN A 12 -2.55 -15.54 5.43
CA GLN A 12 -1.60 -16.45 4.78
C GLN A 12 -0.51 -15.70 3.99
N ALA A 13 -0.89 -14.70 3.19
CA ALA A 13 0.05 -13.93 2.38
C ALA A 13 0.98 -13.04 3.22
N MET A 14 0.48 -12.45 4.31
CA MET A 14 1.33 -11.74 5.27
C MET A 14 2.32 -12.68 5.94
N LEU A 15 1.85 -13.84 6.44
CA LEU A 15 2.75 -14.83 7.05
C LEU A 15 3.82 -15.30 6.08
N ALA A 16 3.48 -15.54 4.80
CA ALA A 16 4.46 -15.90 3.78
C ALA A 16 5.51 -14.79 3.59
N THR A 17 5.06 -13.53 3.56
CA THR A 17 5.93 -12.36 3.37
C THR A 17 6.84 -12.13 4.58
N LEU A 18 6.31 -12.23 5.81
CA LEU A 18 7.07 -12.07 7.04
C LEU A 18 8.06 -13.22 7.25
N ASN A 19 7.64 -14.48 7.06
CA ASN A 19 8.52 -15.65 7.25
C ASN A 19 9.67 -15.73 6.25
N ALA A 20 9.52 -15.12 5.07
CA ALA A 20 10.60 -15.02 4.09
C ALA A 20 11.77 -14.11 4.55
N ARG A 21 11.60 -13.35 5.65
CA ARG A 21 12.60 -12.42 6.20
C ARG A 21 12.95 -12.81 7.63
N PRO A 22 14.18 -13.24 7.93
CA PRO A 22 14.57 -13.66 9.28
C PRO A 22 14.27 -12.61 10.36
N SER A 23 14.51 -11.32 10.08
CA SER A 23 14.27 -10.23 11.02
C SER A 23 12.79 -9.98 11.34
N LEU A 24 11.86 -10.51 10.54
CA LEU A 24 10.41 -10.33 10.73
C LEU A 24 9.71 -11.57 11.30
N GLN A 25 10.42 -12.67 11.59
CA GLN A 25 9.81 -13.89 12.14
C GLN A 25 9.11 -13.66 13.49
N GLY A 26 9.60 -12.71 14.29
CA GLY A 26 8.92 -12.28 15.52
C GLY A 26 7.53 -11.69 15.24
N LEU A 27 7.39 -10.88 14.19
CA LEU A 27 6.09 -10.36 13.74
C LEU A 27 5.20 -11.48 13.19
N ALA A 28 5.74 -12.44 12.45
CA ALA A 28 4.97 -13.60 11.99
C ALA A 28 4.39 -14.40 13.17
N THR A 29 5.16 -14.57 14.24
CA THR A 29 4.72 -15.25 15.46
C THR A 29 3.59 -14.48 16.15
N LYS A 30 3.74 -13.15 16.28
CA LYS A 30 2.69 -12.28 16.81
C LYS A 30 1.40 -12.32 16.00
N LEU A 31 1.50 -12.27 14.66
CA LEU A 31 0.34 -12.36 13.76
C LEU A 31 -0.45 -13.67 13.92
N VAL A 32 0.21 -14.77 14.28
CA VAL A 32 -0.49 -16.03 14.60
C VAL A 32 -1.24 -15.93 15.93
N GLN A 33 -0.64 -15.29 16.93
CA GLN A 33 -1.12 -15.26 18.32
C GLN A 33 -2.14 -14.16 18.62
N GLN A 34 -2.11 -13.06 17.88
CA GLN A 34 -2.94 -11.87 18.07
C GLN A 34 -4.02 -11.79 16.98
N ASP A 35 -5.11 -11.07 17.28
CA ASP A 35 -5.99 -10.56 16.24
C ASP A 35 -5.30 -9.46 15.42
N MET A 36 -5.82 -9.17 14.22
CA MET A 36 -5.17 -8.24 13.30
C MET A 36 -5.03 -6.83 13.87
N HIS A 37 -6.02 -6.37 14.65
CA HIS A 37 -6.03 -5.01 15.16
C HIS A 37 -4.94 -4.83 16.21
N ALA A 38 -4.86 -5.74 17.18
CA ALA A 38 -3.80 -5.75 18.19
C ALA A 38 -2.40 -5.91 17.56
N PHE A 39 -2.27 -6.79 16.57
CA PHE A 39 -1.03 -6.98 15.82
C PHE A 39 -0.58 -5.69 15.10
N TYR A 40 -1.51 -5.01 14.43
CA TYR A 40 -1.20 -3.76 13.73
C TYR A 40 -0.87 -2.62 14.71
N ALA A 41 -1.55 -2.57 15.86
CA ALA A 41 -1.26 -1.62 16.92
C ALA A 41 0.17 -1.75 17.44
N ASP A 42 0.64 -2.99 17.69
CA ASP A 42 2.03 -3.28 18.10
C ASP A 42 3.06 -2.71 17.11
N ILE A 43 2.76 -2.74 15.80
CA ILE A 43 3.64 -2.23 14.75
C ILE A 43 3.63 -0.71 14.72
N MET A 44 2.45 -0.10 14.75
CA MET A 44 2.33 1.36 14.68
C MET A 44 2.86 2.07 15.92
N GLN A 45 2.91 1.37 17.07
CA GLN A 45 3.46 1.87 18.33
C GLN A 45 4.93 1.46 18.56
N ALA A 46 5.53 0.76 17.60
CA ALA A 46 6.90 0.28 17.73
C ALA A 46 7.89 1.43 17.90
N ASP A 47 8.84 1.26 18.83
CA ASP A 47 9.92 2.21 19.01
C ASP A 47 11.01 2.06 17.94
N GLN A 48 11.98 2.98 17.95
CA GLN A 48 13.06 2.96 16.96
C GLN A 48 13.98 1.74 17.09
N GLU A 49 14.10 1.14 18.28
CA GLU A 49 14.90 -0.07 18.46
C GLU A 49 14.23 -1.25 17.75
N GLN A 50 12.93 -1.43 17.98
CA GLN A 50 12.12 -2.47 17.33
C GLN A 50 12.10 -2.30 15.80
N LEU A 51 11.84 -1.08 15.30
CA LEU A 51 11.87 -0.80 13.87
C LEU A 51 13.24 -1.08 13.25
N SER A 52 14.32 -0.72 13.96
CA SER A 52 15.69 -0.98 13.51
C SER A 52 15.99 -2.48 13.42
N GLN A 53 15.58 -3.25 14.44
CA GLN A 53 15.74 -4.70 14.46
C GLN A 53 15.00 -5.38 13.30
N TRP A 54 13.84 -4.88 12.92
CA TRP A 54 13.04 -5.44 11.82
C TRP A 54 13.57 -5.06 10.44
N LEU A 55 13.85 -3.78 10.21
CA LEU A 55 14.04 -3.23 8.87
C LEU A 55 15.50 -3.14 8.44
N LEU A 56 16.44 -2.79 9.35
CA LEU A 56 17.84 -2.58 8.97
C LEU A 56 18.49 -3.83 8.34
N PRO A 57 18.28 -5.06 8.84
CA PRO A 57 18.82 -6.25 8.19
C PRO A 57 18.38 -6.39 6.73
N ILE A 58 17.12 -6.08 6.44
CA ILE A 58 16.53 -6.16 5.09
C ILE A 58 17.11 -5.07 4.19
N ILE A 59 17.21 -3.84 4.73
CA ILE A 59 17.75 -2.68 4.02
C ILE A 59 19.20 -2.95 3.61
N GLU A 60 20.05 -3.38 4.55
CA GLU A 60 21.47 -3.63 4.28
C GLU A 60 21.68 -4.78 3.30
N GLU A 61 20.90 -5.87 3.42
CA GLU A 61 20.99 -7.00 2.49
C GLU A 61 20.62 -6.61 1.05
N ASN A 62 19.64 -5.71 0.87
CA ASN A 62 19.05 -5.41 -0.43
C ASN A 62 19.57 -4.10 -1.05
N LYS A 63 20.33 -3.28 -0.33
CA LYS A 63 20.85 -1.99 -0.81
C LYS A 63 21.60 -2.08 -2.14
N ALA A 64 22.49 -3.06 -2.29
CA ALA A 64 23.26 -3.25 -3.52
C ALA A 64 22.37 -3.68 -4.70
N LYS A 65 21.41 -4.58 -4.46
CA LYS A 65 20.45 -5.05 -5.47
C LYS A 65 19.54 -3.91 -5.92
N TYR A 66 19.07 -3.08 -4.98
CA TYR A 66 18.25 -1.91 -5.27
C TYR A 66 19.01 -0.90 -6.14
N ALA A 67 20.24 -0.54 -5.77
CA ALA A 67 21.07 0.37 -6.56
C ALA A 67 21.38 -0.15 -7.97
N ALA A 68 21.42 -1.47 -8.14
CA ALA A 68 21.62 -2.14 -9.43
C ALA A 68 20.31 -2.40 -10.20
N ASN A 69 19.15 -1.94 -9.72
CA ASN A 69 17.82 -2.22 -10.28
C ASN A 69 17.49 -3.71 -10.43
N GLN A 70 17.93 -4.53 -9.47
CA GLN A 70 17.76 -5.99 -9.45
C GLN A 70 16.63 -6.46 -8.54
N LEU A 71 15.81 -5.54 -8.01
CA LEU A 71 14.63 -5.87 -7.23
C LEU A 71 13.37 -5.62 -8.07
N GLU A 72 12.53 -6.65 -8.16
CA GLU A 72 11.22 -6.55 -8.78
C GLU A 72 10.32 -5.58 -8.02
N LEU A 73 9.44 -4.88 -8.74
CA LEU A 73 8.48 -3.93 -8.15
C LEU A 73 7.38 -4.63 -7.34
N SER A 74 7.17 -5.93 -7.54
CA SER A 74 6.30 -6.74 -6.70
C SER A 74 6.96 -7.12 -5.37
N ASN A 75 8.28 -6.94 -5.22
CA ASN A 75 9.00 -7.22 -3.98
C ASN A 75 8.80 -6.06 -2.99
N PRO A 76 8.28 -6.30 -1.77
CA PRO A 76 8.15 -5.26 -0.75
C PRO A 76 9.49 -4.61 -0.35
N ASP A 77 10.62 -5.33 -0.43
CA ASP A 77 11.94 -4.79 -0.07
C ASP A 77 12.37 -3.65 -1.01
N TYR A 78 11.94 -3.71 -2.29
CA TYR A 78 12.12 -2.60 -3.24
C TYR A 78 11.47 -1.33 -2.69
N TRP A 79 10.23 -1.44 -2.22
CA TRP A 79 9.46 -0.28 -1.77
C TRP A 79 9.96 0.30 -0.45
N VAL A 80 10.51 -0.52 0.45
CA VAL A 80 11.19 -0.02 1.65
C VAL A 80 12.37 0.87 1.25
N LEU A 81 13.27 0.37 0.39
CA LEU A 81 14.45 1.11 -0.06
C LEU A 81 14.08 2.35 -0.88
N TYR A 82 13.14 2.20 -1.82
CA TYR A 82 12.61 3.30 -2.63
C TYR A 82 12.02 4.41 -1.77
N THR A 83 11.19 4.05 -0.79
CA THR A 83 10.53 5.03 0.07
C THR A 83 11.54 5.75 0.96
N MET A 84 12.52 5.02 1.50
CA MET A 84 13.60 5.65 2.27
C MET A 84 14.40 6.65 1.44
N GLU A 85 14.74 6.32 0.20
CA GLU A 85 15.44 7.23 -0.71
C GLU A 85 14.56 8.42 -1.10
N ALA A 86 13.36 8.17 -1.62
CA ALA A 86 12.46 9.19 -2.14
C ALA A 86 12.01 10.20 -1.07
N MET A 87 11.89 9.75 0.18
CA MET A 87 11.48 10.58 1.31
C MET A 87 12.65 11.02 2.22
N ALA A 88 13.89 10.65 1.87
CA ALA A 88 15.08 10.91 2.67
C ALA A 88 14.96 10.45 4.15
N ILE A 89 14.38 9.27 4.37
CA ILE A 89 14.24 8.68 5.72
C ILE A 89 15.61 8.17 6.18
N ALA A 90 16.12 8.74 7.26
CA ALA A 90 17.37 8.31 7.85
C ALA A 90 17.22 6.95 8.55
N PRO A 91 18.21 6.04 8.48
CA PRO A 91 18.20 4.77 9.21
C PRO A 91 18.04 4.90 10.73
N SER A 92 18.38 6.06 11.30
CA SER A 92 18.22 6.37 12.73
C SER A 92 16.82 6.86 13.12
N LYS A 93 15.94 7.08 12.14
CA LYS A 93 14.58 7.61 12.35
C LYS A 93 13.61 6.95 11.36
N LEU A 94 13.45 5.64 11.49
CA LEU A 94 12.57 4.83 10.65
C LEU A 94 11.09 5.13 10.94
N ASP A 95 10.27 5.04 9.89
CA ASP A 95 8.83 5.20 9.93
C ASP A 95 8.15 3.82 10.02
N ALA A 96 7.20 3.63 10.94
CA ALA A 96 6.48 2.37 11.11
C ALA A 96 5.70 1.94 9.85
N GLY A 97 5.29 2.92 9.03
CA GLY A 97 4.67 2.70 7.73
C GLY A 97 5.53 1.90 6.75
N LEU A 98 6.86 1.85 6.93
CA LEU A 98 7.74 0.99 6.13
C LEU A 98 7.43 -0.51 6.33
N VAL A 99 6.95 -0.90 7.52
CA VAL A 99 6.54 -2.28 7.79
C VAL A 99 5.27 -2.63 7.00
N CYS A 100 4.45 -1.65 6.63
CA CYS A 100 3.19 -1.87 5.92
C CYS A 100 3.37 -2.44 4.50
N PHE A 101 4.55 -2.31 3.87
CA PHE A 101 4.84 -2.99 2.59
C PHE A 101 4.73 -4.52 2.69
N TYR A 102 4.95 -5.07 3.88
CA TYR A 102 4.82 -6.51 4.15
C TYR A 102 3.40 -6.93 4.49
N LEU A 103 2.54 -5.99 4.90
CA LEU A 103 1.19 -6.25 5.37
C LEU A 103 0.13 -5.95 4.32
N PHE A 104 0.35 -4.94 3.48
CA PHE A 104 -0.65 -4.46 2.53
C PHE A 104 -0.44 -5.00 1.13
N ASN A 105 -1.50 -5.10 0.32
CA ASN A 105 -1.36 -5.53 -1.07
C ASN A 105 -0.56 -4.48 -1.85
N ILE A 106 0.55 -4.90 -2.49
CA ILE A 106 1.26 -4.08 -3.48
C ILE A 106 0.59 -4.37 -4.81
N VAL A 107 -0.11 -3.38 -5.35
CA VAL A 107 -0.92 -3.51 -6.56
C VAL A 107 -0.26 -2.74 -7.69
N HIS A 108 -0.23 -3.37 -8.87
CA HIS A 108 0.18 -2.75 -10.13
C HIS A 108 -1.06 -2.60 -11.01
N LEU A 109 -1.40 -1.37 -11.33
CA LEU A 109 -2.40 -1.03 -12.34
C LEU A 109 -1.72 -0.66 -13.66
N ARG A 110 -2.19 -1.28 -14.73
CA ARG A 110 -1.86 -0.90 -16.10
C ARG A 110 -2.69 0.31 -16.52
N GLU A 111 -2.28 0.95 -17.60
CA GLU A 111 -3.05 2.05 -18.17
C GLU A 111 -4.49 1.61 -18.49
N GLY A 112 -5.45 2.40 -18.01
CA GLY A 112 -6.87 2.13 -18.21
C GLY A 112 -7.50 1.17 -17.20
N GLU A 113 -6.73 0.50 -16.34
CA GLU A 113 -7.26 -0.24 -15.20
C GLU A 113 -7.63 0.71 -14.05
N GLY A 114 -8.55 0.29 -13.20
CA GLY A 114 -8.98 1.05 -12.02
C GLY A 114 -9.00 0.19 -10.77
N ILE A 115 -9.08 0.85 -9.61
CA ILE A 115 -9.33 0.20 -8.32
C ILE A 115 -10.12 1.16 -7.43
N PHE A 116 -11.02 0.62 -6.61
CA PHE A 116 -11.80 1.41 -5.66
C PHE A 116 -11.17 1.33 -4.27
N GLN A 117 -11.04 2.48 -3.60
CA GLN A 117 -10.56 2.58 -2.22
C GLN A 117 -11.74 2.87 -1.31
N ASP A 118 -12.15 1.86 -0.53
CA ASP A 118 -13.28 1.98 0.39
C ASP A 118 -12.86 2.69 1.69
N ALA A 119 -13.85 3.23 2.42
CA ALA A 119 -13.59 3.91 3.68
C ALA A 119 -12.95 2.95 4.71
N GLY A 120 -11.98 3.46 5.48
CA GLY A 120 -11.27 2.68 6.51
C GLY A 120 -10.20 1.73 5.99
N ILE A 121 -10.15 1.44 4.68
CA ILE A 121 -9.12 0.61 4.06
C ILE A 121 -7.82 1.43 3.93
N PRO A 122 -6.70 1.00 4.54
CA PRO A 122 -5.43 1.71 4.42
C PRO A 122 -4.88 1.58 3.00
N HIS A 123 -4.41 2.68 2.43
CA HIS A 123 -3.81 2.72 1.11
C HIS A 123 -2.76 3.82 0.99
N ALA A 124 -1.87 3.68 0.00
CA ALA A 124 -0.85 4.66 -0.31
C ALA A 124 -0.52 4.61 -1.80
N TYR A 125 -0.45 5.76 -2.45
CA TYR A 125 -0.02 5.86 -3.85
C TYR A 125 1.50 5.96 -3.91
N LEU A 126 2.15 5.02 -4.61
CA LEU A 126 3.59 4.85 -4.56
C LEU A 126 4.29 5.48 -5.76
N ARG A 127 3.97 5.02 -6.98
CA ARG A 127 4.67 5.46 -8.19
C ARG A 127 3.82 5.33 -9.44
N GLY A 128 3.83 6.37 -10.28
CA GLY A 128 3.17 6.40 -11.58
C GLY A 128 2.23 7.59 -11.70
N GLN A 129 1.28 7.50 -12.63
CA GLN A 129 0.25 8.51 -12.85
C GLN A 129 -1.12 7.84 -12.90
N ASN A 130 -2.10 8.42 -12.21
CA ASN A 130 -3.49 8.00 -12.22
C ASN A 130 -4.44 9.20 -12.32
N ILE A 131 -5.71 8.90 -12.56
CA ILE A 131 -6.82 9.82 -12.31
C ILE A 131 -7.45 9.36 -10.98
N GLU A 132 -7.62 10.29 -10.05
CA GLU A 132 -8.28 10.05 -8.78
C GLU A 132 -9.64 10.75 -8.76
N LEU A 133 -10.68 10.01 -8.37
CA LEU A 133 -11.99 10.55 -8.07
C LEU A 133 -12.32 10.22 -6.61
N MET A 134 -12.80 11.21 -5.89
CA MET A 134 -13.19 11.08 -4.49
C MET A 134 -14.47 11.87 -4.22
N ALA A 135 -15.23 11.43 -3.21
CA ALA A 135 -16.30 12.26 -2.66
C ALA A 135 -15.72 13.58 -2.11
N CYS A 136 -16.54 14.62 -1.99
CA CYS A 136 -16.11 15.91 -1.44
C CYS A 136 -15.82 15.79 0.08
N SER A 137 -14.65 15.26 0.42
CA SER A 137 -14.14 15.06 1.78
C SER A 137 -12.62 15.24 1.76
N ASP A 138 -12.10 15.97 2.74
CA ASP A 138 -10.67 16.15 2.99
C ASP A 138 -10.19 15.43 4.27
N ASN A 139 -11.07 14.60 4.86
CA ASN A 139 -10.74 13.81 6.05
C ASN A 139 -9.70 12.74 5.70
N VAL A 140 -8.48 12.93 6.20
CA VAL A 140 -7.37 12.00 6.04
C VAL A 140 -6.73 11.70 7.40
N ILE A 141 -6.83 10.45 7.83
CA ILE A 141 -6.00 9.91 8.93
C ILE A 141 -4.77 9.25 8.31
N ARG A 142 -3.58 9.67 8.75
CA ARG A 142 -2.32 9.17 8.21
C ARG A 142 -1.92 7.87 8.91
N GLY A 143 -1.40 6.91 8.14
CA GLY A 143 -0.94 5.61 8.62
C GLY A 143 0.58 5.42 8.61
N GLY A 144 1.36 6.50 8.50
CA GLY A 144 2.81 6.47 8.28
C GLY A 144 3.20 6.99 6.90
N LEU A 145 4.44 6.71 6.51
CA LEU A 145 5.06 7.18 5.25
C LEU A 145 4.90 8.71 5.08
N THR A 146 5.15 9.45 6.15
CA THR A 146 4.92 10.90 6.16
C THR A 146 5.81 11.61 7.17
N PRO A 147 6.35 12.81 6.83
CA PRO A 147 7.05 13.62 7.82
C PRO A 147 6.08 14.34 8.78
N LYS A 148 4.77 14.30 8.50
CA LYS A 148 3.73 14.95 9.30
C LYS A 148 3.41 14.11 10.55
N HIS A 149 2.71 14.72 11.50
CA HIS A 149 2.22 14.00 12.67
C HIS A 149 1.25 12.88 12.26
N VAL A 150 1.40 11.72 12.91
CA VAL A 150 0.54 10.54 12.79
C VAL A 150 -0.15 10.36 14.13
N ASP A 151 -1.47 10.55 14.15
CA ASP A 151 -2.30 10.25 15.31
C ASP A 151 -2.63 8.75 15.31
N ILE A 152 -1.80 7.98 16.01
CA ILE A 152 -1.91 6.52 16.07
C ILE A 152 -3.22 6.10 16.76
N GLN A 153 -3.69 6.85 17.76
CA GLN A 153 -4.93 6.52 18.46
C GLN A 153 -6.13 6.69 17.53
N ALA A 154 -6.20 7.81 16.80
CA ALA A 154 -7.26 8.05 15.83
C ALA A 154 -7.23 7.01 14.69
N LEU A 155 -6.03 6.66 14.20
CA LEU A 155 -5.86 5.61 13.19
C LEU A 155 -6.43 4.28 13.67
N LEU A 156 -6.01 3.81 14.85
CA LEU A 156 -6.46 2.53 15.39
C LEU A 156 -7.95 2.53 15.72
N ALA A 157 -8.57 3.69 15.96
CA ALA A 157 -10.01 3.77 16.21
C ALA A 157 -10.87 3.53 14.95
N ILE A 158 -10.33 3.76 13.75
CA ILE A 158 -11.11 3.77 12.50
C ILE A 158 -10.62 2.79 11.43
N ILE A 159 -9.42 2.25 11.57
CA ILE A 159 -8.84 1.36 10.56
C ILE A 159 -9.64 0.06 10.42
N ASP A 160 -9.92 -0.31 9.18
CA ASP A 160 -10.50 -1.60 8.86
C ASP A 160 -9.37 -2.62 8.62
N CYS A 161 -9.24 -3.54 9.57
CA CYS A 161 -8.24 -4.60 9.57
C CYS A 161 -8.69 -5.88 8.82
N ARG A 162 -9.78 -5.84 8.05
CA ARG A 162 -10.19 -6.99 7.23
C ARG A 162 -9.15 -7.34 6.17
N GLU A 163 -9.08 -8.61 5.82
CA GLU A 163 -8.30 -9.07 4.67
C GLU A 163 -8.94 -8.55 3.38
N VAL A 164 -8.10 -8.05 2.47
CA VAL A 164 -8.52 -7.48 1.19
C VAL A 164 -7.89 -8.28 0.05
N VAL A 165 -8.74 -8.70 -0.88
CA VAL A 165 -8.32 -9.16 -2.21
C VAL A 165 -8.57 -8.01 -3.17
N PRO A 166 -7.53 -7.42 -3.79
CA PRO A 166 -7.70 -6.29 -4.69
C PRO A 166 -8.60 -6.64 -5.89
N GLU A 167 -9.68 -5.87 -6.08
CA GLU A 167 -10.58 -6.00 -7.22
C GLU A 167 -10.21 -4.96 -8.29
N ILE A 168 -9.48 -5.42 -9.31
CA ILE A 168 -9.08 -4.57 -10.42
C ILE A 168 -10.25 -4.40 -11.40
N ILE A 169 -10.63 -3.15 -11.62
CA ILE A 169 -11.57 -2.77 -12.66
C ILE A 169 -10.82 -2.89 -13.99
N PRO A 170 -11.30 -3.70 -14.95
CA PRO A 170 -10.56 -3.98 -16.17
C PRO A 170 -10.50 -2.75 -17.08
N VAL A 171 -9.54 -2.78 -18.01
CA VAL A 171 -9.46 -1.80 -19.09
C VAL A 171 -10.74 -1.81 -19.92
N ALA A 172 -11.21 -0.62 -20.27
CA ALA A 172 -12.32 -0.42 -21.19
C ALA A 172 -12.09 -1.17 -22.53
N PRO A 173 -12.99 -2.07 -22.95
CA PRO A 173 -12.86 -2.80 -24.22
C PRO A 173 -12.76 -1.85 -25.42
N ALA A 174 -11.83 -2.13 -26.34
CA ALA A 174 -11.52 -1.25 -27.47
C ALA A 174 -12.71 -0.97 -28.39
N GLN A 175 -13.64 -1.94 -28.52
CA GLN A 175 -14.81 -1.83 -29.39
C GLN A 175 -15.99 -1.08 -28.75
N GLN A 176 -15.91 -0.71 -27.47
CA GLN A 176 -16.98 0.01 -26.79
C GLN A 176 -16.83 1.53 -26.98
N ALA A 177 -17.92 2.17 -27.39
CA ALA A 177 -17.99 3.63 -27.54
C ALA A 177 -17.91 4.36 -26.19
N TYR A 178 -18.39 3.72 -25.13
CA TYR A 178 -18.22 4.20 -23.76
C TYR A 178 -18.05 3.01 -22.81
N PHE A 179 -17.34 3.25 -21.70
CA PHE A 179 -17.12 2.28 -20.63
C PHE A 179 -17.18 3.00 -19.28
N THR A 180 -17.98 2.47 -18.36
CA THR A 180 -18.13 3.03 -17.02
C THR A 180 -17.36 2.20 -16.01
N TYR A 181 -16.50 2.86 -15.24
CA TYR A 181 -15.77 2.27 -14.13
C TYR A 181 -16.72 2.16 -12.94
N HIS A 182 -17.38 1.01 -12.82
CA HIS A 182 -18.34 0.77 -11.75
C HIS A 182 -17.64 0.62 -10.39
N THR A 183 -18.11 1.37 -9.40
CA THR A 183 -17.68 1.27 -8.00
C THR A 183 -18.91 1.32 -7.08
N PRO A 184 -18.79 0.93 -5.81
CA PRO A 184 -19.85 1.13 -4.81
C PRO A 184 -20.15 2.60 -4.47
N ALA A 185 -19.32 3.56 -4.92
CA ALA A 185 -19.50 4.98 -4.63
C ALA A 185 -20.84 5.51 -5.19
N LYS A 186 -21.50 6.37 -4.42
CA LYS A 186 -22.76 7.01 -4.82
C LYS A 186 -22.56 8.46 -5.27
N ASP A 187 -21.44 9.06 -4.85
CA ASP A 187 -21.12 10.47 -5.00
C ASP A 187 -20.57 10.81 -6.39
N PHE A 188 -19.99 9.83 -7.08
CA PHE A 188 -19.36 10.02 -8.39
C PHE A 188 -19.44 8.76 -9.26
N ALA A 189 -19.29 8.95 -10.56
CA ALA A 189 -19.06 7.89 -11.54
C ALA A 189 -18.05 8.38 -12.59
N LEU A 190 -17.25 7.47 -13.14
CA LEU A 190 -16.32 7.77 -14.23
C LEU A 190 -16.71 6.95 -15.46
N THR A 191 -16.98 7.66 -16.57
CA THR A 191 -17.22 7.04 -17.87
C THR A 191 -16.18 7.53 -18.86
N ARG A 192 -15.44 6.59 -19.46
CA ARG A 192 -14.55 6.83 -20.60
C ARG A 192 -15.36 6.75 -21.88
N PHE A 193 -15.25 7.75 -22.74
CA PHE A 193 -15.77 7.71 -24.11
C PHE A 193 -14.62 7.50 -25.10
N ASN A 194 -14.85 6.67 -26.10
CA ASN A 194 -13.94 6.47 -27.21
C ASN A 194 -14.46 7.21 -28.45
N TYR A 195 -13.73 8.21 -28.90
CA TYR A 195 -14.06 8.98 -30.10
C TYR A 195 -13.12 8.57 -31.23
N CYS A 196 -13.68 8.28 -32.41
CA CYS A 196 -12.88 8.23 -33.63
C CYS A 196 -12.58 9.66 -34.09
N GLN A 197 -11.36 9.89 -34.57
CA GLN A 197 -10.97 11.18 -35.15
C GLN A 197 -11.99 11.60 -36.23
N GLY A 198 -12.60 12.77 -36.07
CA GLY A 198 -13.60 13.32 -37.00
C GLY A 198 -15.07 13.11 -36.62
N GLN A 199 -15.36 12.49 -35.48
CA GLN A 199 -16.71 12.49 -34.90
C GLN A 199 -16.91 13.79 -34.09
N THR A 200 -18.03 14.49 -34.33
CA THR A 200 -18.47 15.70 -33.61
C THR A 200 -19.57 15.35 -32.63
#